data_AF-A0A2U0DNX7-F1
#
_entry.id   AF-A0A2U0DNX7-F1
#
_cell.length_a   1.000
_cell.length_b   1.000
_cell.length_c   1.000
_cell.angle_alpha   90.00
_cell.angle_beta   90.00
_cell.angle_gamma   90.00
#
_symmetry.space_group_name_H-M   'P 1'
#
loop_
_entity.id
_entity.type
_entity.pdbx_description
1 polymer ?
#
loop_
_entity_poly.entity_id
_entity_poly.type
_entity_poly.pdbx_seq_one_letter_code
_entity_poly.pdbx_strand_id
1 'polypeptide(L)'
;MLIDFYKEEVIKKILNSHRFIKEDEKYFYTIILKTIDSLNGANIFIRNFDNVRSFQVPLFIIIRAILNDIIISEYIIVNSSNDEEQIKLINSINFEHIKYIKSSIKIESKIRKWSEQEKQEKILEIIRANPKYYEKNGNEKFKKIITNVGSLVDSVLENSINDKPYQLIGVAYILYNTFSKLEHFGELSFDLVHMPYKDNKQSSQINHLFSSIQVIIAALNNYCKAWKNLEIDFEKLKSLEIEILKMTPDFTKP
;
A
#
# COMPACT_ATOMS: atom_id res chain seq x y z
N MET A 1 1.66 -30.42 8.90
CA MET A 1 1.43 -31.31 7.72
C MET A 1 0.06 -31.09 7.08
N LEU A 2 -1.07 -31.48 7.69
CA LEU A 2 -2.40 -31.24 7.09
C LEU A 2 -2.75 -29.75 6.95
N ILE A 3 -2.43 -28.93 7.95
CA ILE A 3 -2.71 -27.49 7.95
C ILE A 3 -1.88 -26.75 6.87
N ASP A 4 -0.62 -27.14 6.69
CA ASP A 4 0.28 -26.53 5.69
C ASP A 4 -0.15 -26.91 4.27
N PHE A 5 -0.57 -28.17 4.07
CA PHE A 5 -1.14 -28.65 2.81
C PHE A 5 -2.44 -27.91 2.46
N TYR A 6 -3.35 -27.72 3.41
CA TYR A 6 -4.59 -26.96 3.20
C TYR A 6 -4.32 -25.48 2.89
N LYS A 7 -3.35 -24.84 3.56
CA LYS A 7 -2.94 -23.47 3.24
C LYS A 7 -2.37 -23.38 1.82
N GLU A 8 -1.47 -24.27 1.43
CA GLU A 8 -0.91 -24.28 0.08
C GLU A 8 -1.96 -24.58 -0.99
N GLU A 9 -2.91 -25.50 -0.73
CA GLU A 9 -4.03 -25.81 -1.63
C GLU A 9 -4.99 -24.64 -1.76
N VAL A 10 -5.33 -23.95 -0.67
CA VAL A 10 -6.21 -22.78 -0.69
C VAL A 10 -5.52 -21.59 -1.35
N ILE A 11 -4.25 -21.34 -1.04
CA ILE A 11 -3.45 -20.31 -1.72
C ILE A 11 -3.30 -20.64 -3.21
N LYS A 12 -3.00 -21.89 -3.57
CA LYS A 12 -2.98 -22.33 -4.98
C LYS A 12 -4.35 -22.22 -5.61
N LYS A 13 -5.45 -22.55 -4.92
CA LYS A 13 -6.80 -22.39 -5.45
C LYS A 13 -7.18 -20.92 -5.60
N ILE A 14 -6.71 -20.01 -4.74
CA ILE A 14 -6.91 -18.56 -4.88
C ILE A 14 -6.04 -17.99 -6.02
N LEU A 15 -4.79 -18.46 -6.15
CA LEU A 15 -3.88 -18.04 -7.22
C LEU A 15 -4.24 -18.66 -8.58
N ASN A 16 -4.79 -19.88 -8.59
CA ASN A 16 -5.17 -20.66 -9.77
C ASN A 16 -6.67 -20.66 -10.07
N SER A 17 -7.53 -20.07 -9.23
CA SER A 17 -8.91 -19.72 -9.60
C SER A 17 -8.84 -18.55 -10.59
N HIS A 18 -8.49 -18.87 -11.82
CA HIS A 18 -8.31 -17.91 -12.89
C HIS A 18 -9.64 -17.21 -13.20
N ARG A 19 -9.75 -15.97 -12.74
CA ARG A 19 -10.52 -14.91 -13.42
C ARG A 19 -9.64 -13.75 -13.89
N PHE A 20 -8.35 -13.74 -13.55
CA PHE A 20 -7.38 -12.73 -14.01
C PHE A 20 -6.33 -13.42 -14.88
N ILE A 21 -6.33 -13.11 -16.18
CA ILE A 21 -5.45 -13.75 -17.17
C ILE A 21 -4.13 -12.97 -17.31
N LYS A 22 -4.10 -11.70 -16.87
CA LYS A 22 -2.94 -10.80 -17.02
C LYS A 22 -2.37 -10.32 -15.67
N GLU A 23 -1.06 -10.07 -15.63
CA GLU A 23 -0.30 -9.70 -14.43
C GLU A 23 -0.67 -8.31 -13.90
N ASP A 24 -0.98 -7.36 -14.78
CA ASP A 24 -1.50 -6.04 -14.47
C ASP A 24 -2.86 -6.11 -13.76
N GLU A 25 -3.81 -6.88 -14.31
CA GLU A 25 -5.11 -7.12 -13.68
C GLU A 25 -4.95 -7.69 -12.28
N LYS A 26 -4.08 -8.70 -12.11
CA LYS A 26 -3.77 -9.31 -10.82
C LYS A 26 -3.20 -8.29 -9.83
N TYR A 27 -2.32 -7.40 -10.29
CA TYR A 27 -1.75 -6.33 -9.45
C TYR A 27 -2.85 -5.39 -8.95
N PHE A 28 -3.65 -4.79 -9.84
CA PHE A 28 -4.70 -3.85 -9.45
C PHE A 28 -5.80 -4.52 -8.61
N TYR A 29 -6.17 -5.75 -8.92
CA TYR A 29 -7.07 -6.54 -8.07
C TYR A 29 -6.53 -6.70 -6.65
N THR A 30 -5.23 -7.00 -6.52
CA THR A 30 -4.57 -7.14 -5.22
C THR A 30 -4.58 -5.82 -4.45
N ILE A 31 -4.28 -4.69 -5.11
CA ILE A 31 -4.35 -3.37 -4.49
C ILE A 31 -5.77 -3.07 -3.99
N ILE A 32 -6.80 -3.36 -4.80
CA ILE A 32 -8.19 -3.09 -4.43
C ILE A 32 -8.61 -3.95 -3.23
N LEU A 33 -8.38 -5.26 -3.27
CA LEU A 33 -8.70 -6.15 -2.16
C LEU A 33 -7.96 -5.78 -0.87
N LYS A 34 -6.63 -5.60 -0.96
CA LYS A 34 -5.79 -5.22 0.18
C LYS A 34 -6.29 -3.93 0.81
N THR A 35 -6.67 -2.96 -0.01
CA THR A 35 -7.20 -1.68 0.45
C THR A 35 -8.54 -1.85 1.18
N ILE A 36 -9.47 -2.61 0.60
CA ILE A 36 -10.78 -2.89 1.22
C ILE A 36 -10.59 -3.59 2.57
N ASP A 37 -9.76 -4.63 2.63
CA ASP A 37 -9.52 -5.38 3.86
C ASP A 37 -8.82 -4.51 4.92
N SER A 38 -7.88 -3.65 4.49
CA SER A 38 -7.19 -2.71 5.38
C SER A 38 -8.14 -1.65 5.95
N LEU A 39 -9.07 -1.13 5.15
CA LEU A 39 -10.09 -0.18 5.61
C LEU A 39 -11.12 -0.85 6.54
N ASN A 40 -11.53 -2.08 6.23
CA ASN A 40 -12.37 -2.88 7.13
C ASN A 40 -11.68 -3.13 8.47
N GLY A 41 -10.40 -3.50 8.45
CA GLY A 41 -9.59 -3.63 9.66
C GLY A 41 -9.42 -2.30 10.40
N ALA A 42 -9.30 -1.19 9.67
CA ALA A 42 -9.18 0.15 10.25
C ALA A 42 -10.47 0.67 10.91
N ASN A 43 -11.63 0.10 10.59
CA ASN A 43 -12.94 0.52 11.08
C ASN A 43 -12.99 0.58 12.63
N ILE A 44 -12.35 -0.37 13.32
CA ILE A 44 -12.28 -0.34 14.79
C ILE A 44 -11.54 0.89 15.31
N PHE A 45 -10.48 1.32 14.62
CA PHE A 45 -9.72 2.51 15.00
C PHE A 45 -10.47 3.79 14.65
N ILE A 46 -11.16 3.82 13.49
CA ILE A 46 -11.96 4.97 13.06
C ILE A 46 -13.10 5.23 14.04
N ARG A 47 -13.88 4.19 14.41
CA ARG A 47 -15.01 4.32 15.35
C ARG A 47 -14.61 4.79 16.75
N ASN A 48 -13.34 4.60 17.11
CA ASN A 48 -12.80 4.97 18.40
C ASN A 48 -11.77 6.11 18.30
N PHE A 49 -11.71 6.78 17.15
CA PHE A 49 -10.68 7.79 16.86
C PHE A 49 -10.68 8.92 17.89
N ASP A 50 -11.88 9.33 18.33
CA ASP A 50 -12.06 10.39 19.32
C ASP A 50 -11.97 9.92 20.76
N ASN A 51 -12.28 8.64 20.99
CA ASN A 51 -12.41 8.08 22.33
C ASN A 51 -11.08 7.54 22.87
N VAL A 52 -10.20 7.05 22.00
CA VAL A 52 -8.99 6.32 22.38
C VAL A 52 -7.78 6.80 21.59
N ARG A 53 -6.96 7.66 22.19
CA ARG A 53 -5.75 8.23 21.58
C ARG A 53 -4.81 7.17 20.97
N SER A 54 -4.62 6.05 21.65
CA SER A 54 -3.70 4.99 21.20
C SER A 54 -4.14 4.33 19.88
N PHE A 55 -5.37 4.56 19.42
CA PHE A 55 -5.88 4.02 18.17
C PHE A 55 -5.58 4.91 16.96
N GLN A 56 -5.19 6.17 17.19
CA GLN A 56 -4.90 7.12 16.12
C GLN A 56 -3.62 6.76 15.34
N VAL A 57 -2.55 6.35 16.05
CA VAL A 57 -1.27 6.01 15.41
C VAL A 57 -1.38 4.78 14.50
N PRO A 58 -1.94 3.63 14.95
CA PRO A 58 -2.18 2.49 14.06
C PRO A 58 -3.05 2.85 12.85
N LEU A 59 -4.06 3.70 13.03
CA LEU A 59 -4.89 4.17 11.93
C LEU A 59 -4.07 4.97 10.91
N PHE A 60 -3.26 5.92 11.35
CA PHE A 60 -2.42 6.72 10.45
C PHE A 60 -1.42 5.86 9.67
N ILE A 61 -0.84 4.84 10.30
CA ILE A 61 0.04 3.86 9.64
C ILE A 61 -0.71 3.14 8.52
N ILE A 62 -1.92 2.63 8.81
CA ILE A 62 -2.73 1.91 7.83
C ILE A 62 -3.09 2.82 6.65
N ILE A 63 -3.61 4.03 6.93
CA ILE A 63 -4.01 4.97 5.88
C ILE A 63 -2.79 5.41 5.05
N ARG A 64 -1.63 5.67 5.67
CA ARG A 64 -0.40 6.01 4.97
C ARG A 64 0.08 4.89 4.05
N ALA A 65 0.00 3.64 4.50
CA ALA A 65 0.37 2.48 3.68
C ALA A 65 -0.55 2.35 2.46
N ILE A 66 -1.86 2.56 2.63
CA ILE A 66 -2.82 2.56 1.52
C ILE A 66 -2.51 3.72 0.55
N LEU A 67 -2.30 4.94 1.03
CA LEU A 67 -1.96 6.08 0.18
C LEU A 67 -0.68 5.85 -0.63
N ASN A 68 0.33 5.19 -0.03
CA ASN A 68 1.54 4.80 -0.74
C ASN A 68 1.24 3.80 -1.88
N ASP A 69 0.41 2.80 -1.63
CA ASP A 69 -0.01 1.84 -2.66
C ASP A 69 -0.76 2.54 -3.80
N ILE A 70 -1.63 3.51 -3.49
CA ILE A 70 -2.32 4.35 -4.50
C ILE A 70 -1.31 5.17 -5.31
N ILE A 71 -0.35 5.84 -4.66
CA ILE A 71 0.67 6.65 -5.36
C ILE A 71 1.48 5.79 -6.32
N ILE A 72 1.90 4.60 -5.90
CA ILE A 72 2.64 3.66 -6.73
C ILE A 72 1.78 3.17 -7.91
N SER A 73 0.50 2.89 -7.66
CA SER A 73 -0.43 2.42 -8.68
C SER A 73 -0.70 3.48 -9.74
N GLU A 74 -0.93 4.74 -9.34
CA GLU A 74 -1.05 5.87 -10.28
C GLU A 74 0.24 6.10 -11.08
N TYR A 75 1.40 5.96 -10.43
CA TYR A 75 2.69 6.02 -11.13
C TYR A 75 2.77 4.99 -12.26
N ILE A 76 2.39 3.74 -11.99
CA ILE A 76 2.36 2.69 -13.01
C ILE A 76 1.44 3.08 -14.16
N ILE A 77 0.23 3.59 -13.88
CA ILE A 77 -0.76 3.96 -14.89
C ILE A 77 -0.25 5.10 -15.78
N VAL A 78 0.23 6.19 -15.18
CA VAL A 78 0.61 7.40 -15.91
C VAL A 78 1.91 7.21 -16.70
N ASN A 79 2.81 6.36 -16.21
CA ASN A 79 4.13 6.15 -16.82
C ASN A 79 4.21 4.90 -17.71
N SER A 80 3.07 4.28 -18.04
CA SER A 80 3.02 3.19 -19.02
C SER A 80 2.15 3.57 -20.22
N SER A 81 2.67 3.30 -21.42
CA SER A 81 1.97 3.58 -22.68
C SER A 81 1.21 2.36 -23.20
N ASN A 82 1.50 1.16 -22.66
CA ASN A 82 0.95 -0.13 -23.07
C ASN A 82 1.09 -1.18 -21.95
N ASP A 83 0.39 -2.31 -22.10
CA ASP A 83 0.41 -3.44 -21.15
C ASP A 83 1.83 -3.96 -20.84
N GLU A 84 2.74 -3.97 -21.83
CA GLU A 84 4.10 -4.50 -21.63
C GLU A 84 4.95 -3.59 -20.73
N GLU A 85 4.90 -2.29 -20.96
CA GLU A 85 5.53 -1.28 -20.10
C GLU A 85 4.95 -1.33 -18.69
N GLN A 86 3.62 -1.47 -18.58
CA GLN A 86 2.95 -1.58 -17.30
C GLN A 86 3.43 -2.79 -16.49
N ILE A 87 3.50 -3.96 -17.14
CA ILE A 87 4.03 -5.19 -16.54
C ILE A 87 5.50 -5.01 -16.14
N LYS A 88 6.32 -4.32 -16.93
CA LYS A 88 7.72 -4.02 -16.58
C LYS A 88 7.83 -3.15 -15.33
N LEU A 89 7.01 -2.11 -15.20
CA LEU A 89 6.97 -1.26 -14.01
C LEU A 89 6.53 -2.05 -12.77
N ILE A 90 5.43 -2.81 -12.87
CA ILE A 90 4.93 -3.69 -11.79
C ILE A 90 6.02 -4.67 -11.33
N ASN A 91 6.69 -5.32 -12.28
CA ASN A 91 7.77 -6.27 -11.96
C ASN A 91 8.96 -5.59 -11.28
N SER A 92 9.26 -4.36 -11.67
CA SER A 92 10.37 -3.62 -11.06
C SER A 92 10.05 -3.18 -9.63
N ILE A 93 8.80 -2.77 -9.36
CA ILE A 93 8.32 -2.47 -8.01
C ILE A 93 8.34 -3.72 -7.14
N ASN A 94 7.82 -4.85 -7.63
CA ASN A 94 7.88 -6.13 -6.92
C ASN A 94 9.32 -6.59 -6.66
N PHE A 95 10.21 -6.33 -7.63
CA PHE A 95 11.63 -6.65 -7.47
C PHE A 95 12.28 -5.86 -6.32
N GLU A 96 11.93 -4.58 -6.13
CA GLU A 96 12.46 -3.81 -5.00
C GLU A 96 12.09 -4.44 -3.65
N HIS A 97 10.88 -4.99 -3.52
CA HIS A 97 10.47 -5.68 -2.30
C HIS A 97 11.32 -6.94 -2.05
N ILE A 98 11.51 -7.77 -3.07
CA ILE A 98 12.36 -8.98 -2.98
C ILE A 98 13.82 -8.61 -2.68
N LYS A 99 14.33 -7.55 -3.32
CA LYS A 99 15.68 -7.03 -3.08
C LYS A 99 15.84 -6.53 -1.65
N TYR A 100 14.82 -5.89 -1.09
CA TYR A 100 14.81 -5.49 0.32
C TYR A 100 14.90 -6.70 1.25
N ILE A 101 14.09 -7.75 1.04
CA ILE A 101 14.16 -9.01 1.81
C ILE A 101 15.57 -9.63 1.71
N LYS A 102 16.16 -9.67 0.52
CA LYS A 102 17.55 -10.13 0.35
C LYS A 102 18.54 -9.28 1.16
N SER A 103 18.33 -7.96 1.23
CA SER A 103 19.19 -7.05 1.98
C SER A 103 19.01 -7.15 3.50
N SER A 104 17.80 -7.48 3.98
CA SER A 104 17.50 -7.63 5.42
C SER A 104 18.24 -8.81 6.05
N ILE A 105 18.61 -9.81 5.25
CA ILE A 105 19.43 -10.96 5.68
C ILE A 105 20.70 -10.52 6.41
N LYS A 106 21.32 -9.40 6.05
CA LYS A 106 22.51 -8.86 6.76
C LYS A 106 22.20 -8.47 8.21
N ILE A 107 21.00 -7.96 8.46
CA ILE A 107 20.56 -7.56 9.80
C ILE A 107 20.08 -8.79 10.56
N GLU A 108 19.26 -9.64 9.92
CA GLU A 108 18.76 -10.87 10.50
C GLU A 108 19.89 -11.81 10.91
N SER A 109 20.95 -11.93 10.11
CA SER A 109 22.11 -12.76 10.43
C SER A 109 22.81 -12.31 11.71
N LYS A 110 22.83 -11.00 12.00
CA LYS A 110 23.39 -10.48 13.26
C LYS A 110 22.51 -10.83 14.46
N ILE A 111 21.19 -10.67 14.31
CA ILE A 111 20.22 -10.94 15.38
C ILE A 111 20.19 -12.44 15.71
N ARG A 112 20.13 -13.28 14.68
CA ARG A 112 20.05 -14.74 14.80
C ARG A 112 21.40 -15.43 14.94
N LYS A 113 22.50 -14.66 14.86
CA LYS A 113 23.89 -15.15 14.92
C LYS A 113 24.19 -16.24 13.88
N TRP A 114 23.68 -16.08 12.66
CA TRP A 114 23.97 -16.99 11.56
C TRP A 114 25.44 -16.91 11.17
N SER A 115 26.01 -18.07 10.86
CA SER A 115 27.30 -18.18 10.18
C SER A 115 27.23 -17.57 8.77
N GLU A 116 28.40 -17.24 8.19
CA GLU A 116 28.44 -16.77 6.81
C GLU A 116 27.90 -17.81 5.82
N GLN A 117 28.05 -19.11 6.12
CA GLN A 117 27.48 -20.17 5.29
C GLN A 117 25.94 -20.12 5.29
N GLU A 118 25.31 -20.09 6.46
CA GLU A 118 23.83 -20.01 6.58
C GLU A 118 23.26 -18.76 5.91
N LYS A 119 23.97 -17.62 6.06
CA LYS A 119 23.60 -16.37 5.41
C LYS A 119 23.63 -16.50 3.87
N GLN A 120 24.66 -17.13 3.30
CA GLN A 120 24.73 -17.37 1.86
C GLN A 120 23.66 -18.34 1.38
N GLU A 121 23.37 -19.39 2.15
CA GLU A 121 22.29 -20.34 1.87
C GLU A 121 20.93 -19.63 1.79
N LYS A 122 20.64 -18.72 2.74
CA LYS A 122 19.41 -17.92 2.74
C LYS A 122 19.33 -16.95 1.56
N ILE A 123 20.43 -16.32 1.18
CA ILE A 123 20.47 -15.48 -0.03
C ILE A 123 20.20 -16.29 -1.29
N LEU A 124 20.80 -17.48 -1.40
CA LEU A 124 20.58 -18.38 -2.53
C LEU A 124 19.15 -18.93 -2.58
N GLU A 125 18.54 -19.20 -1.43
CA GLU A 125 17.12 -19.57 -1.31
C GLU A 125 16.22 -18.50 -1.93
N ILE A 126 16.42 -17.22 -1.56
CA ILE A 126 15.68 -16.08 -2.12
C ILE A 126 15.87 -15.99 -3.64
N ILE A 127 17.12 -16.09 -4.12
CA ILE A 127 17.44 -16.02 -5.56
C ILE A 127 16.74 -17.14 -6.33
N ARG A 128 16.83 -18.38 -5.83
CA ARG A 128 16.25 -19.58 -6.49
C ARG A 128 14.72 -19.56 -6.47
N ALA A 129 14.11 -19.05 -5.40
CA ALA A 129 12.66 -18.90 -5.30
C ALA A 129 12.11 -17.82 -6.26
N ASN A 130 12.97 -16.92 -6.76
CA ASN A 130 12.57 -15.75 -7.54
C ASN A 130 13.26 -15.68 -8.92
N PRO A 131 13.14 -16.71 -9.78
CA PRO A 131 13.83 -16.77 -11.07
C PRO A 131 13.33 -15.71 -12.07
N LYS A 132 12.16 -15.11 -11.83
CA LYS A 132 11.65 -13.96 -12.60
C LYS A 132 12.55 -12.73 -12.43
N TYR A 133 13.15 -12.56 -11.25
CA TYR A 133 13.86 -11.35 -10.85
C TYR A 133 15.38 -11.48 -10.83
N TYR A 134 15.90 -12.70 -10.67
CA TYR A 134 17.33 -12.99 -10.68
C TYR A 134 17.72 -13.94 -11.80
N GLU A 135 18.92 -13.76 -12.33
CA GLU A 135 19.61 -14.76 -13.14
C GLU A 135 20.13 -15.91 -12.29
N LYS A 136 20.47 -17.05 -12.92
CA LYS A 136 21.03 -18.23 -12.21
C LYS A 136 22.36 -17.94 -11.51
N ASN A 137 23.12 -16.95 -11.99
CA ASN A 137 24.36 -16.47 -11.41
C ASN A 137 24.14 -15.45 -10.26
N GLY A 138 22.89 -15.09 -9.96
CA GLY A 138 22.52 -14.13 -8.92
C GLY A 138 22.43 -12.66 -9.36
N ASN A 139 22.66 -12.37 -10.64
CA ASN A 139 22.52 -11.01 -11.20
C ASN A 139 21.05 -10.56 -11.21
N GLU A 140 20.84 -9.26 -11.03
CA GLU A 140 19.53 -8.63 -11.01
C GLU A 140 19.02 -8.42 -12.45
N LYS A 141 17.79 -8.87 -12.74
CA LYS A 141 17.16 -8.69 -14.06
C LYS A 141 16.49 -7.33 -14.24
N PHE A 142 16.15 -6.69 -13.12
CA PHE A 142 15.49 -5.39 -13.10
C PHE A 142 16.39 -4.38 -12.40
N LYS A 143 16.34 -3.14 -12.86
CA LYS A 143 16.99 -2.02 -12.19
C LYS A 143 15.98 -1.32 -11.27
N LYS A 144 16.51 -0.69 -10.23
CA LYS A 144 15.75 0.22 -9.39
C LYS A 144 15.20 1.34 -10.27
N ILE A 145 13.88 1.54 -10.29
CA ILE A 145 13.29 2.60 -11.12
C ILE A 145 13.22 3.89 -10.32
N ILE A 146 12.80 3.85 -9.04
CA ILE A 146 12.62 5.07 -8.23
C ILE A 146 13.06 4.88 -6.78
N THR A 147 13.68 5.91 -6.21
CA THR A 147 14.31 5.83 -4.87
C THR A 147 13.38 6.12 -3.71
N ASN A 148 12.32 6.91 -3.91
CA ASN A 148 11.42 7.38 -2.86
C ASN A 148 10.06 7.83 -3.42
N VAL A 149 9.07 8.00 -2.54
CA VAL A 149 7.69 8.38 -2.88
C VAL A 149 7.59 9.76 -3.53
N GLY A 150 8.43 10.72 -3.14
CA GLY A 150 8.44 12.05 -3.77
C GLY A 150 8.79 11.97 -5.25
N SER A 151 9.83 11.22 -5.59
CA SER A 151 10.22 11.01 -7.00
C SER A 151 9.18 10.25 -7.83
N LEU A 152 8.33 9.40 -7.22
CA LEU A 152 7.18 8.80 -7.90
C LEU A 152 6.15 9.88 -8.28
N VAL A 153 5.85 10.77 -7.33
CA VAL A 153 4.89 11.85 -7.53
C VAL A 153 5.41 12.84 -8.56
N ASP A 154 6.67 13.26 -8.48
CA ASP A 154 7.29 14.16 -9.46
C ASP A 154 7.15 13.59 -10.87
N SER A 155 7.45 12.30 -11.05
CA SER A 155 7.31 11.61 -12.35
C SER A 155 5.86 11.56 -12.85
N VAL A 156 4.87 11.45 -11.96
CA VAL A 156 3.45 11.54 -12.35
C VAL A 156 3.07 12.96 -12.76
N LEU A 157 3.53 13.95 -12.01
CA LEU A 157 3.22 15.36 -12.26
C LEU A 157 3.89 15.87 -13.55
N GLU A 158 5.09 15.40 -13.87
CA GLU A 158 5.82 15.77 -15.10
C GLU A 158 5.19 15.16 -16.37
N ASN A 159 4.65 13.94 -16.27
CA ASN A 159 4.09 13.22 -17.42
C ASN A 159 2.58 13.41 -17.62
N SER A 160 1.88 14.06 -16.68
CA SER A 160 0.45 14.36 -16.79
C SER A 160 0.21 15.75 -17.39
N ILE A 161 0.16 15.82 -18.72
CA ILE A 161 -0.19 17.05 -19.44
C ILE A 161 -1.69 17.34 -19.23
N ASN A 162 -2.02 18.24 -18.30
CA ASN A 162 -3.31 18.95 -18.17
C ASN A 162 -4.58 18.22 -17.67
N ASP A 163 -4.51 17.10 -16.93
CA ASP A 163 -5.74 16.41 -16.48
C ASP A 163 -5.96 16.36 -14.95
N LYS A 164 -7.23 16.13 -14.56
CA LYS A 164 -7.73 15.89 -13.18
C LYS A 164 -6.92 14.92 -12.28
N PRO A 165 -6.19 13.90 -12.78
CA PRO A 165 -5.30 13.06 -11.97
C PRO A 165 -4.26 13.85 -11.15
N TYR A 166 -3.90 15.06 -11.62
CA TYR A 166 -3.01 16.00 -10.90
C TYR A 166 -3.50 16.30 -9.48
N GLN A 167 -4.81 16.47 -9.31
CA GLN A 167 -5.39 16.77 -8.00
C GLN A 167 -5.34 15.55 -7.08
N LEU A 168 -5.64 14.36 -7.61
CA LEU A 168 -5.72 13.16 -6.79
C LEU A 168 -4.34 12.74 -6.27
N ILE A 169 -3.32 12.72 -7.13
CA ILE A 169 -1.96 12.31 -6.73
C ILE A 169 -1.28 13.34 -5.82
N GLY A 170 -1.45 14.64 -6.13
CA GLY A 170 -0.91 15.71 -5.30
C GLY A 170 -1.55 15.72 -3.91
N VAL A 171 -2.87 15.56 -3.83
CA VAL A 171 -3.59 15.46 -2.55
C VAL A 171 -3.19 14.17 -1.81
N ALA A 172 -3.09 13.02 -2.49
CA ALA A 172 -2.62 11.77 -1.90
C ALA A 172 -1.23 11.93 -1.27
N TYR A 173 -0.31 12.61 -1.95
CA TYR A 173 1.04 12.87 -1.44
C TYR A 173 1.06 13.82 -0.23
N ILE A 174 0.26 14.89 -0.26
CA ILE A 174 0.12 15.80 0.89
C ILE A 174 -0.40 15.04 2.12
N LEU A 175 -1.38 14.17 1.93
CA LEU A 175 -1.97 13.36 3.01
C LEU A 175 -0.99 12.29 3.49
N TYR A 176 -0.26 11.64 2.57
CA TYR A 176 0.82 10.71 2.89
C TYR A 176 1.87 11.36 3.79
N ASN A 177 2.35 12.56 3.41
CA ASN A 177 3.33 13.32 4.21
C ASN A 177 2.75 13.77 5.56
N THR A 178 1.48 14.14 5.59
CA THR A 178 0.78 14.50 6.82
C THR A 178 0.77 13.33 7.80
N PHE A 179 0.38 12.13 7.37
CA PHE A 179 0.40 10.96 8.24
C PHE A 179 1.80 10.47 8.56
N SER A 180 2.76 10.58 7.64
CA SER A 180 4.16 10.27 7.94
C SER A 180 4.66 11.16 9.08
N LYS A 181 4.37 12.46 9.05
CA LYS A 181 4.69 13.35 10.17
C LYS A 181 3.94 12.97 11.44
N LEU A 182 2.62 12.74 11.36
CA LEU A 182 1.81 12.35 12.53
C LEU A 182 2.26 11.03 13.17
N GLU A 183 2.75 10.08 12.37
CA GLU A 183 3.36 8.83 12.83
C GLU A 183 4.74 9.05 13.44
N HIS A 184 5.62 9.81 12.78
CA HIS A 184 6.98 10.08 13.25
C HIS A 184 7.06 11.09 14.40
N PHE A 185 5.99 11.84 14.68
CA PHE A 185 5.83 12.50 15.98
C PHE A 185 5.82 11.47 17.14
N GLY A 186 5.53 10.19 16.87
CA GLY A 186 5.60 9.08 17.82
C GLY A 186 6.96 8.38 17.93
N GLU A 187 7.91 8.61 17.01
CA GLU A 187 9.24 7.99 17.10
C GLU A 187 10.17 8.90 17.93
N LEU A 188 10.36 8.51 19.20
CA LEU A 188 11.34 8.99 20.20
C LEU A 188 10.89 10.00 21.27
N SER A 189 9.63 10.42 21.36
CA SER A 189 9.20 11.28 22.49
C SER A 189 8.15 10.60 23.36
N PHE A 190 8.62 10.06 24.48
CA PHE A 190 7.81 9.65 25.64
C PHE A 190 6.78 10.74 26.03
N ASP A 191 7.10 12.02 25.74
CA ASP A 191 6.27 13.20 25.99
C ASP A 191 5.05 13.35 25.08
N LEU A 192 4.94 12.60 23.98
CA LEU A 192 3.81 12.69 23.05
C LEU A 192 2.69 11.68 23.33
N VAL A 193 2.93 10.67 24.17
CA VAL A 193 1.83 10.04 24.94
C VAL A 193 1.13 11.08 25.82
N HIS A 194 1.86 12.17 26.15
CA HIS A 194 1.43 13.30 26.97
C HIS A 194 1.18 14.61 26.22
N MET A 195 1.30 14.70 24.88
CA MET A 195 1.02 15.96 24.19
C MET A 195 -0.44 16.31 24.48
N PRO A 196 -0.74 17.47 25.10
CA PRO A 196 -2.07 17.76 25.56
C PRO A 196 -3.00 17.76 24.36
N TYR A 197 -4.04 16.94 24.48
CA TYR A 197 -5.21 16.97 23.65
C TYR A 197 -5.61 18.44 23.41
N LYS A 198 -5.58 18.88 22.15
CA LYS A 198 -6.13 20.18 21.76
C LYS A 198 -7.24 19.89 20.77
N ASP A 199 -8.49 20.17 21.15
CA ASP A 199 -9.69 19.92 20.34
C ASP A 199 -9.55 20.45 18.90
N ASN A 200 -8.85 21.58 18.73
CA ASN A 200 -8.61 22.19 17.43
C ASN A 200 -7.71 21.36 16.48
N LYS A 201 -6.83 20.50 16.99
CA LYS A 201 -5.96 19.63 16.17
C LYS A 201 -6.65 18.34 15.76
N GLN A 202 -7.56 17.83 16.58
CA GLN A 202 -8.29 16.59 16.31
C GLN A 202 -9.29 16.76 15.17
N SER A 203 -10.01 17.88 15.15
CA SER A 203 -10.91 18.23 14.04
C SER A 203 -10.17 18.29 12.69
N SER A 204 -8.94 18.79 12.67
CA SER A 204 -8.09 18.79 11.46
C SER A 204 -7.62 17.39 11.06
N GLN A 205 -7.28 16.53 12.03
CA GLN A 205 -6.86 15.14 11.75
C GLN A 205 -8.01 14.29 11.20
N ILE A 206 -9.22 14.48 11.74
CA ILE A 206 -10.47 13.93 11.20
C ILE A 206 -10.64 14.35 9.74
N ASN A 207 -10.54 15.64 9.43
CA ASN A 207 -10.69 16.11 8.05
C ASN A 207 -9.65 15.51 7.09
N HIS A 208 -8.40 15.35 7.54
CA HIS A 208 -7.38 14.65 6.75
C HIS A 208 -7.73 13.17 6.54
N LEU A 209 -8.23 12.48 7.57
CA LEU A 209 -8.71 11.10 7.45
C LEU A 209 -9.83 10.99 6.40
N PHE A 210 -10.86 11.83 6.48
CA PHE A 210 -11.94 11.85 5.48
C PHE A 210 -11.43 12.13 4.07
N SER A 211 -10.60 13.15 3.91
CA SER A 211 -10.02 13.51 2.61
C SER A 211 -9.21 12.35 2.02
N SER A 212 -8.48 11.63 2.87
CA SER A 212 -7.67 10.47 2.45
C SER A 212 -8.54 9.34 1.98
N ILE A 213 -9.60 9.04 2.71
CA ILE A 213 -10.52 7.99 2.34
C ILE A 213 -11.23 8.31 1.02
N GLN A 214 -11.64 9.58 0.81
CA GLN A 214 -12.22 10.02 -0.46
C GLN A 214 -11.25 9.85 -1.63
N VAL A 215 -9.99 10.24 -1.45
CA VAL A 215 -8.91 10.03 -2.44
C VAL A 215 -8.73 8.55 -2.75
N ILE A 216 -8.69 7.70 -1.72
CA ILE A 216 -8.56 6.26 -1.87
C ILE A 216 -9.74 5.70 -2.69
N ILE A 217 -10.98 6.02 -2.32
CA ILE A 217 -12.18 5.55 -3.05
C ILE A 217 -12.15 6.01 -4.51
N ALA A 218 -11.79 7.27 -4.76
CA ALA A 218 -11.71 7.80 -6.12
C ALA A 218 -10.67 7.04 -6.97
N ALA A 219 -9.51 6.71 -6.40
CA ALA A 219 -8.50 5.90 -7.07
C ALA A 219 -8.98 4.47 -7.35
N LEU A 220 -9.57 3.80 -6.35
CA LEU A 220 -10.13 2.45 -6.53
C LEU A 220 -11.19 2.41 -7.64
N ASN A 221 -12.08 3.42 -7.69
CA ASN A 221 -13.07 3.56 -8.74
C ASN A 221 -12.45 3.75 -10.12
N ASN A 222 -11.31 4.47 -10.22
CA ASN A 222 -10.58 4.61 -11.47
C ASN A 222 -9.98 3.26 -11.92
N TYR A 223 -9.43 2.48 -11.00
CA TYR A 223 -8.90 1.15 -11.31
C TYR A 223 -10.01 0.22 -11.81
N CYS A 224 -11.13 0.18 -11.11
CA CYS A 224 -12.30 -0.60 -11.56
C CYS A 224 -12.80 -0.21 -12.96
N LYS A 225 -12.71 1.08 -13.33
CA LYS A 225 -13.09 1.56 -14.68
C LYS A 225 -12.08 1.18 -15.75
N ALA A 226 -10.79 1.25 -15.43
CA ALA A 226 -9.71 0.93 -16.36
C ALA A 226 -9.66 -0.57 -16.65
N TRP A 227 -9.95 -1.42 -15.67
CA TRP A 227 -9.99 -2.88 -15.83
C TRP A 227 -11.39 -3.43 -15.55
N LYS A 228 -12.31 -3.24 -16.51
CA LYS A 228 -13.73 -3.67 -16.39
C LYS A 228 -13.93 -5.17 -16.22
N ASN A 229 -12.94 -5.97 -16.62
CA ASN A 229 -12.95 -7.42 -16.44
C ASN A 229 -12.52 -7.83 -15.02
N LEU A 230 -12.15 -6.87 -14.16
CA LEU A 230 -11.88 -7.18 -12.78
C LEU A 230 -13.17 -7.62 -12.11
N GLU A 231 -13.20 -8.90 -11.76
CA GLU A 231 -14.28 -9.50 -10.99
C GLU A 231 -14.20 -9.10 -9.53
N ILE A 232 -14.46 -7.82 -9.29
CA ILE A 232 -14.51 -7.24 -7.97
C ILE A 232 -15.95 -7.27 -7.53
N ASP A 233 -16.16 -7.67 -6.27
CA ASP A 233 -17.44 -7.52 -5.61
C ASP A 233 -17.70 -6.02 -5.38
N PHE A 234 -18.27 -5.37 -6.41
CA PHE A 234 -18.58 -3.94 -6.40
C PHE A 234 -19.51 -3.56 -5.25
N GLU A 235 -20.30 -4.50 -4.73
CA GLU A 235 -21.15 -4.28 -3.56
C GLU A 235 -20.31 -4.05 -2.31
N LYS A 236 -19.14 -4.70 -2.16
CA LYS A 236 -18.22 -4.41 -1.05
C LYS A 236 -17.64 -3.00 -1.13
N LEU A 237 -17.25 -2.56 -2.32
CA LEU A 237 -16.69 -1.20 -2.50
C LEU A 237 -17.76 -0.13 -2.21
N LYS A 238 -18.99 -0.32 -2.70
CA LYS A 238 -20.12 0.58 -2.41
C LYS A 238 -20.52 0.56 -0.93
N SER A 239 -20.57 -0.63 -0.32
CA SER A 239 -20.86 -0.77 1.11
C SER A 239 -19.80 -0.05 1.94
N LEU A 240 -18.53 -0.16 1.55
CA LEU A 240 -17.42 0.55 2.18
C LEU A 240 -17.56 2.07 2.05
N GLU A 241 -17.88 2.57 0.85
CA GLU A 241 -18.18 3.99 0.62
C GLU A 241 -19.33 4.49 1.52
N ILE A 242 -20.43 3.73 1.61
CA ILE A 242 -21.56 4.05 2.49
C ILE A 242 -21.15 4.02 3.97
N GLU A 243 -20.37 3.03 4.39
CA GLU A 243 -19.89 2.93 5.77
C GLU A 243 -19.00 4.11 6.14
N ILE A 244 -18.08 4.51 5.26
CA ILE A 244 -17.22 5.68 5.44
C ILE A 244 -18.04 6.98 5.49
N LEU A 245 -19.04 7.14 4.61
CA LEU A 245 -19.94 8.30 4.64
C LEU A 245 -20.77 8.35 5.94
N LYS A 246 -21.09 7.20 6.53
CA LYS A 246 -21.72 7.12 7.87
C LYS A 246 -20.73 7.40 9.00
N MET A 247 -19.43 7.24 8.77
CA MET A 247 -18.37 7.60 9.73
C MET A 247 -18.07 9.10 9.73
N THR A 248 -18.61 9.88 8.79
CA THR A 248 -18.50 11.35 8.81
C THR A 248 -19.03 11.88 10.15
N PRO A 249 -18.26 12.67 10.91
CA PRO A 249 -18.77 13.29 12.11
C PRO A 249 -19.97 14.12 11.73
N ASP A 250 -21.02 14.04 12.53
CA ASP A 250 -22.16 14.92 12.41
C ASP A 250 -21.68 16.33 12.78
N PHE A 251 -21.16 17.08 11.80
CA PHE A 251 -20.72 18.48 11.98
C PHE A 251 -21.88 19.41 12.36
N THR A 252 -23.09 18.87 12.48
CA THR A 252 -24.33 19.52 12.91
C THR A 252 -24.63 19.36 14.40
N LYS A 253 -23.88 18.52 15.14
CA LYS A 253 -24.02 18.45 16.60
C LYS A 253 -23.11 19.51 17.24
N PRO A 254 -23.70 20.56 17.86
CA PRO A 254 -22.95 21.66 18.46
C PRO A 254 -22.15 21.22 19.69
#